data_AF-A0A3S3QD82-F1
#
_entry.id   AF-A0A3S3QD82-F1
#
_cell.length_a   1.000
_cell.length_b   1.000
_cell.length_c   1.000
_cell.angle_alpha   90.00
_cell.angle_beta   90.00
_cell.angle_gamma   90.00
#
_symmetry.space_group_name_H-M   'P 1'
#
loop_
_entity.id
_entity.type
_entity.pdbx_description
1 polymer ?
#
loop_
_entity_poly.entity_id
_entity_poly.type
_entity_poly.pdbx_seq_one_letter_code
_entity_poly.pdbx_strand_id
1 'polypeptide(L)'
;MTITLDDVATILQIPIIGQSVSYNAISTVADAQSLLVFALGVKLEEAHDELVLAQGQSVRMEWLRSRISNVSDAHPEEMIMCAARAYFLYLLGCTLFTNKSALGLASRYGVRQIAGYLTLLEAWVYELFEDIMSNLNLQYSESQPRAHHWIPRRESGEAMSTLQALREKIDMMGTNRITWDPYNRIRHHHRFHEVAFYSGYIKCMDVVEPYHPDRVFRQFGRIQSIPPAPLAPIRVTQGPTATQYHIAYGYLD
;
A
#
# COMPACT_ATOMS: atom_id res chain seq x y z
N MET A 1 -2.74 6.82 16.28
CA MET A 1 -1.67 6.15 15.51
C MET A 1 -2.15 6.00 14.09
N THR A 2 -1.25 6.10 13.13
CA THR A 2 -1.53 5.84 11.71
C THR A 2 -0.25 5.35 11.04
N ILE A 3 -0.38 4.74 9.87
CA ILE A 3 0.77 4.45 9.01
C ILE A 3 1.28 5.78 8.45
N THR A 4 2.58 5.97 8.51
CA THR A 4 3.32 7.18 8.11
C THR A 4 4.20 6.91 6.89
N LEU A 5 4.72 7.97 6.26
CA LEU A 5 5.71 7.80 5.19
C LEU A 5 6.99 7.13 5.70
N ASP A 6 7.37 7.35 6.96
CA ASP A 6 8.51 6.66 7.58
C ASP A 6 8.27 5.14 7.71
N ASP A 7 7.03 4.74 8.05
CA ASP A 7 6.61 3.34 8.04
C ASP A 7 6.71 2.76 6.62
N VAL A 8 6.21 3.46 5.60
CA VAL A 8 6.30 3.02 4.20
C VAL A 8 7.76 2.84 3.76
N ALA A 9 8.62 3.81 4.07
CA ALA A 9 10.04 3.78 3.74
C ALA A 9 10.77 2.62 4.44
N THR A 10 10.45 2.37 5.72
CA THR A 10 11.17 1.38 6.51
C THR A 10 10.63 -0.04 6.30
N ILE A 11 9.30 -0.21 6.37
CA ILE A 11 8.60 -1.50 6.22
C ILE A 11 8.79 -2.08 4.83
N LEU A 12 8.61 -1.25 3.80
CA LEU A 12 8.59 -1.71 2.41
C LEU A 12 9.90 -1.41 1.65
N GLN A 13 10.80 -0.62 2.22
CA GLN A 13 11.98 -0.08 1.49
C GLN A 13 11.61 0.68 0.20
N ILE A 14 10.42 1.30 0.18
CA ILE A 14 10.00 2.15 -0.93
C ILE A 14 10.52 3.58 -0.66
N PRO A 15 11.32 4.16 -1.57
CA PRO A 15 11.80 5.53 -1.40
C PRO A 15 10.63 6.52 -1.32
N ILE A 16 10.64 7.35 -0.26
CA ILE A 16 9.69 8.46 -0.06
C ILE A 16 10.26 9.82 -0.48
N ILE A 17 11.50 9.82 -0.95
CA ILE A 17 12.18 10.96 -1.53
C ILE A 17 12.43 10.68 -3.02
N GLY A 18 12.36 11.72 -3.85
CA GLY A 18 12.60 11.60 -5.28
C GLY A 18 11.78 12.58 -6.08
N GLN A 19 11.88 12.46 -7.40
CA GLN A 19 11.01 13.20 -8.30
C GLN A 19 9.60 12.62 -8.23
N SER A 20 8.61 13.51 -8.12
CA SER A 20 7.21 13.09 -8.28
C SER A 20 7.03 12.50 -9.66
N VAL A 21 6.50 11.29 -9.71
CA VAL A 21 6.05 10.69 -10.98
C VAL A 21 4.68 11.29 -11.30
N SER A 22 4.71 12.43 -11.98
CA SER A 22 3.51 12.97 -12.63
C SER A 22 3.36 12.26 -13.97
N TYR A 23 2.25 11.55 -14.17
CA TYR A 23 1.90 11.08 -15.50
C TYR A 23 1.05 12.17 -16.16
N ASN A 24 1.47 12.59 -17.35
CA ASN A 24 0.51 13.21 -18.25
C ASN A 24 -0.49 12.11 -18.60
N ALA A 25 -1.79 12.38 -18.42
CA ALA A 25 -2.83 11.42 -18.77
C ALA A 25 -2.54 10.86 -20.16
N ILE A 26 -2.56 9.53 -20.32
CA ILE A 26 -2.39 8.88 -21.61
C ILE A 26 -3.41 9.50 -22.55
N SER A 27 -2.94 10.40 -23.41
CA SER A 27 -3.82 11.43 -23.98
C SER A 27 -4.77 10.82 -25.01
N THR A 28 -4.41 9.66 -25.56
CA THR A 28 -5.21 8.92 -26.53
C THR A 28 -5.19 7.41 -26.26
N VAL A 29 -6.23 6.71 -26.73
CA VAL A 29 -6.27 5.24 -26.73
C VAL A 29 -5.09 4.65 -27.53
N ALA A 30 -4.64 5.34 -28.59
CA ALA A 30 -3.52 4.92 -29.43
C ALA A 30 -2.18 4.89 -28.66
N ASP A 31 -1.96 5.84 -27.74
CA ASP A 31 -0.77 5.84 -26.89
C ASP A 31 -0.79 4.66 -25.91
N ALA A 32 -1.95 4.40 -25.30
CA ALA A 32 -2.13 3.25 -24.41
C ALA A 32 -1.91 1.92 -25.15
N GLN A 33 -2.45 1.78 -26.36
CA GLN A 33 -2.22 0.60 -27.20
C GLN A 33 -0.73 0.41 -27.50
N SER A 34 -0.07 1.48 -27.92
CA SER A 34 1.36 1.45 -28.26
C SER A 34 2.21 1.04 -27.06
N LEU A 35 1.87 1.52 -25.85
CA LEU A 35 2.51 1.12 -24.61
C LEU A 35 2.31 -0.37 -24.29
N LEU A 36 1.09 -0.91 -24.46
CA LEU A 36 0.83 -2.33 -24.24
C LEU A 36 1.60 -3.20 -25.23
N VAL A 37 1.60 -2.84 -26.52
CA VAL A 37 2.35 -3.55 -27.56
C VAL A 37 3.84 -3.53 -27.25
N PHE A 38 4.40 -2.36 -26.93
CA PHE A 38 5.83 -2.22 -26.63
C PHE A 38 6.25 -2.92 -25.34
N ALA A 39 5.48 -2.77 -24.25
CA ALA A 39 5.87 -3.29 -22.95
C ALA A 39 5.61 -4.80 -22.83
N LEU A 40 4.48 -5.28 -23.37
CA LEU A 40 3.98 -6.64 -23.16
C LEU A 40 4.06 -7.53 -24.41
N GLY A 41 4.52 -7.01 -25.55
CA GLY A 41 4.72 -7.78 -26.77
C GLY A 41 3.42 -8.31 -27.40
N VAL A 42 2.28 -7.70 -27.08
CA VAL A 42 0.96 -8.11 -27.58
C VAL A 42 0.68 -7.55 -28.97
N LYS A 43 -0.26 -8.14 -29.69
CA LYS A 43 -0.71 -7.60 -30.98
C LYS A 43 -1.50 -6.31 -30.77
N LEU A 44 -1.45 -5.41 -31.74
CA LEU A 44 -2.19 -4.14 -31.70
C LEU A 44 -3.71 -4.35 -31.52
N GLU A 45 -4.28 -5.32 -32.22
CA GLU A 45 -5.70 -5.70 -32.12
C GLU A 45 -6.05 -6.19 -30.70
N GLU A 46 -5.19 -7.02 -30.12
CA GLU A 46 -5.40 -7.55 -28.77
C GLU A 46 -5.32 -6.44 -27.72
N ALA A 47 -4.37 -5.50 -27.88
CA ALA A 47 -4.27 -4.32 -27.02
C ALA A 47 -5.51 -3.42 -27.16
N HIS A 48 -6.07 -3.30 -28.37
CA HIS A 48 -7.32 -2.57 -28.60
C HIS A 48 -8.48 -3.19 -27.83
N ASP A 49 -8.71 -4.50 -28.02
CA ASP A 49 -9.81 -5.22 -27.43
C ASP A 49 -9.77 -5.15 -25.90
N GLU A 50 -8.58 -5.28 -25.31
CA GLU A 50 -8.41 -5.18 -23.87
C GLU A 50 -8.78 -3.80 -23.33
N LEU A 51 -8.28 -2.72 -23.95
CA LEU A 51 -8.57 -1.35 -23.52
C LEU A 51 -10.06 -1.00 -23.67
N VAL A 52 -10.72 -1.51 -24.72
CA VAL A 52 -12.17 -1.33 -24.90
C VAL A 52 -12.95 -2.05 -23.79
N LEU A 53 -12.59 -3.31 -23.50
CA LEU A 53 -13.25 -4.11 -22.46
C LEU A 53 -13.01 -3.56 -21.06
N ALA A 54 -11.82 -3.02 -20.79
CA ALA A 54 -11.44 -2.43 -19.52
C ALA A 54 -11.90 -0.97 -19.35
N GLN A 55 -12.72 -0.45 -20.27
CA GLN A 55 -13.26 0.92 -20.26
C GLN A 55 -12.17 2.02 -20.29
N GLY A 56 -11.06 1.80 -21.00
CA GLY A 56 -10.04 2.82 -21.27
C GLY A 56 -8.67 2.50 -20.68
N GLN A 57 -8.08 3.44 -19.92
CA GLN A 57 -6.67 3.45 -19.45
C GLN A 57 -6.33 2.38 -18.39
N SER A 58 -6.97 1.22 -18.42
CA SER A 58 -6.71 0.12 -17.51
C SER A 58 -6.68 -1.21 -18.26
N VAL A 59 -6.18 -2.25 -17.60
CA VAL A 59 -6.19 -3.62 -18.11
C VAL A 59 -6.72 -4.55 -17.03
N ARG A 60 -7.40 -5.63 -17.43
CA ARG A 60 -7.95 -6.62 -16.51
C ARG A 60 -6.84 -7.50 -15.95
N MET A 61 -6.93 -7.79 -14.66
CA MET A 61 -5.98 -8.68 -13.97
C MET A 61 -5.95 -10.09 -14.56
N GLU A 62 -7.10 -10.60 -14.99
CA GLU A 62 -7.20 -11.90 -15.68
C GLU A 62 -6.43 -11.90 -17.00
N TRP A 63 -6.52 -10.80 -17.77
CA TRP A 63 -5.79 -10.65 -19.02
C TRP A 63 -4.28 -10.66 -18.78
N LEU A 64 -3.78 -9.88 -17.81
CA LEU A 64 -2.37 -9.90 -17.43
C LEU A 64 -1.90 -11.30 -16.98
N ARG A 65 -2.72 -12.00 -16.19
CA ARG A 65 -2.40 -13.35 -15.72
C ARG A 65 -2.22 -14.34 -16.87
N SER A 66 -3.05 -14.24 -17.91
CA SER A 66 -2.94 -15.10 -19.10
C SER A 66 -1.63 -14.93 -19.88
N ARG A 67 -0.95 -13.78 -19.74
CA ARG A 67 0.33 -13.49 -20.38
C ARG A 67 1.52 -14.08 -19.61
N ILE A 68 1.32 -14.36 -18.32
CA ILE A 68 2.36 -14.91 -17.43
C ILE A 68 2.29 -16.44 -17.40
N SER A 69 1.10 -17.02 -17.53
CA SER A 69 0.85 -18.44 -17.22
C SER A 69 1.54 -19.46 -18.13
N ASN A 70 2.03 -19.07 -19.31
CA ASN A 70 2.57 -19.98 -20.33
C ASN A 70 4.03 -19.68 -20.72
N VAL A 71 4.75 -18.89 -19.93
CA VAL A 71 6.17 -18.57 -20.21
C VAL A 71 7.09 -19.53 -19.47
N SER A 72 8.10 -20.01 -20.18
CA SER A 72 9.17 -20.88 -19.68
C SER A 72 10.52 -20.39 -20.17
N ASP A 73 11.59 -20.83 -19.53
CA ASP A 73 12.99 -20.46 -19.85
C ASP A 73 13.43 -20.87 -21.27
N ALA A 74 12.64 -21.69 -21.96
CA ALA A 74 12.88 -22.08 -23.36
C ALA A 74 12.41 -21.05 -24.39
N HIS A 75 11.68 -20.01 -23.96
CA HIS A 75 11.15 -18.97 -24.85
C HIS A 75 12.22 -17.93 -25.21
N PRO A 76 12.04 -17.19 -26.31
CA PRO A 76 12.91 -16.06 -26.65
C PRO A 76 12.98 -15.03 -25.52
N GLU A 77 14.16 -14.44 -25.32
CA GLU A 77 14.42 -13.47 -24.26
C GLU A 77 13.42 -12.30 -24.27
N GLU A 78 13.04 -11.81 -25.46
CA GLU A 78 12.04 -10.75 -25.61
C GLU A 78 10.68 -11.13 -25.01
N MET A 79 10.25 -12.39 -25.20
CA MET A 79 8.99 -12.90 -24.64
C MET A 79 9.08 -13.05 -23.13
N ILE A 80 10.22 -13.52 -22.62
CA ILE A 80 10.50 -13.60 -21.17
C ILE A 80 10.45 -12.20 -20.55
N MET A 81 11.05 -11.20 -21.20
CA MET A 81 11.04 -9.81 -20.74
C MET A 81 9.63 -9.19 -20.74
N CYS A 82 8.83 -9.47 -21.77
CA CYS A 82 7.43 -9.05 -21.82
C CYS A 82 6.60 -9.68 -20.69
N ALA A 83 6.78 -10.98 -20.44
CA ALA A 83 6.13 -11.69 -19.35
C ALA A 83 6.59 -11.20 -17.98
N ALA A 84 7.88 -10.87 -17.82
CA ALA A 84 8.41 -10.26 -16.61
C ALA A 84 7.76 -8.90 -16.34
N ARG A 85 7.63 -8.04 -17.35
CA ARG A 85 6.91 -6.75 -17.24
C ARG A 85 5.44 -6.95 -16.90
N ALA A 86 4.77 -7.93 -17.52
CA ALA A 86 3.39 -8.30 -17.19
C ALA A 86 3.26 -8.77 -15.73
N TYR A 87 4.20 -9.59 -15.27
CA TYR A 87 4.26 -10.07 -13.90
C TYR A 87 4.49 -8.95 -12.90
N PHE A 88 5.42 -8.03 -13.17
CA PHE A 88 5.61 -6.85 -12.33
C PHE A 88 4.36 -5.97 -12.30
N LEU A 89 3.72 -5.71 -13.44
CA LEU A 89 2.48 -4.94 -13.49
C LEU A 89 1.35 -5.62 -12.70
N TYR A 90 1.21 -6.94 -12.83
CA TYR A 90 0.26 -7.74 -12.05
C TYR A 90 0.56 -7.67 -10.55
N LEU A 91 1.84 -7.83 -10.16
CA LEU A 91 2.26 -7.77 -8.77
C LEU A 91 1.95 -6.40 -8.17
N LEU A 92 2.37 -5.32 -8.83
CA LEU A 92 2.12 -3.93 -8.41
C LEU A 92 0.62 -3.65 -8.32
N GLY A 93 -0.16 -4.13 -9.29
CA GLY A 93 -1.62 -4.03 -9.29
C GLY A 93 -2.25 -4.71 -8.08
N CYS A 94 -1.77 -5.90 -7.71
CA CYS A 94 -2.25 -6.68 -6.57
C CYS A 94 -1.80 -6.14 -5.21
N THR A 95 -0.60 -5.54 -5.11
CA THR A 95 0.00 -5.19 -3.81
C THR A 95 -0.02 -3.71 -3.50
N LEU A 96 0.31 -2.85 -4.47
CA LEU A 96 0.41 -1.39 -4.26
C LEU A 96 -0.87 -0.67 -4.63
N PHE A 97 -1.56 -1.11 -5.69
CA PHE A 97 -2.69 -0.40 -6.26
C PHE A 97 -4.06 -1.07 -6.01
N THR A 98 -4.10 -2.13 -5.19
CA THR A 98 -5.36 -2.73 -4.76
C THR A 98 -6.13 -1.78 -3.87
N ASN A 99 -7.26 -1.27 -4.38
CA ASN A 99 -8.24 -0.44 -3.65
C ASN A 99 -7.56 0.55 -2.69
N LYS A 100 -6.86 1.54 -3.28
CA LYS A 100 -5.93 2.49 -2.65
C LYS A 100 -6.44 3.13 -1.35
N SER A 101 -7.76 3.27 -1.18
CA SER A 101 -8.41 3.88 -0.01
C SER A 101 -9.03 2.88 0.97
N ALA A 102 -9.12 1.58 0.64
CA ALA A 102 -9.86 0.59 1.44
C ALA A 102 -9.42 0.49 2.89
N LEU A 103 -8.11 0.61 3.14
CA LEU A 103 -7.59 0.54 4.50
C LEU A 103 -8.05 1.74 5.34
N GLY A 104 -8.09 2.94 4.75
CA GLY A 104 -8.65 4.13 5.41
C GLY A 104 -10.15 4.02 5.66
N LEU A 105 -10.87 3.29 4.80
CA LEU A 105 -12.31 3.04 4.95
C LEU A 105 -12.63 2.00 6.03
N ALA A 106 -11.69 1.12 6.39
CA ALA A 106 -11.90 0.01 7.33
C ALA A 106 -12.37 0.44 8.73
N SER A 107 -12.10 1.69 9.12
CA SER A 107 -12.53 2.27 10.40
C SER A 107 -13.97 2.77 10.40
N ARG A 108 -14.66 2.79 9.24
CA ARG A 108 -16.01 3.34 9.12
C ARG A 108 -17.07 2.37 9.67
N TYR A 109 -18.09 2.96 10.30
CA TYR A 109 -19.25 2.22 10.76
C TYR A 109 -19.93 1.46 9.60
N GLY A 110 -20.24 0.18 9.83
CA GLY A 110 -20.89 -0.69 8.85
C GLY A 110 -19.96 -1.39 7.87
N VAL A 111 -18.65 -1.10 7.88
CA VAL A 111 -17.67 -1.85 7.10
C VAL A 111 -17.47 -3.22 7.73
N ARG A 112 -17.68 -4.28 6.94
CA ARG A 112 -17.64 -5.69 7.38
C ARG A 112 -16.37 -6.42 6.97
N GLN A 113 -15.50 -5.77 6.20
CA GLN A 113 -14.28 -6.36 5.65
C GLN A 113 -13.16 -5.32 5.67
N ILE A 114 -11.95 -5.77 5.97
CA ILE A 114 -10.73 -4.98 5.80
C ILE A 114 -10.11 -5.33 4.45
N ALA A 115 -9.65 -4.32 3.72
CA ALA A 115 -9.00 -4.47 2.43
C ALA A 115 -7.96 -3.36 2.24
N GLY A 116 -7.20 -3.44 1.14
CA GLY A 116 -6.04 -2.58 0.88
C GLY A 116 -4.75 -3.32 1.22
N TYR A 117 -3.69 -2.57 1.55
CA TYR A 117 -2.35 -3.13 1.74
C TYR A 117 -2.19 -3.81 3.11
N LEU A 118 -2.76 -5.00 3.28
CA LEU A 118 -2.78 -5.71 4.56
C LEU A 118 -1.37 -6.10 5.05
N THR A 119 -0.43 -6.42 4.17
CA THR A 119 0.95 -6.72 4.58
C THR A 119 1.62 -5.52 5.27
N LEU A 120 1.38 -4.29 4.76
CA LEU A 120 1.88 -3.08 5.40
C LEU A 120 1.22 -2.88 6.77
N LEU A 121 -0.09 -3.07 6.86
CA LEU A 121 -0.82 -2.99 8.13
C LEU A 121 -0.32 -4.01 9.15
N GLU A 122 -0.15 -5.28 8.75
CA GLU A 122 0.32 -6.36 9.63
C GLU A 122 1.73 -6.07 10.15
N ALA A 123 2.67 -5.75 9.25
CA ALA A 123 4.03 -5.41 9.65
C ALA A 123 4.06 -4.17 10.55
N TRP A 124 3.25 -3.14 10.26
CA TRP A 124 3.13 -1.95 11.09
C TRP A 124 2.60 -2.27 12.50
N VAL A 125 1.59 -3.13 12.60
CA VAL A 125 1.10 -3.63 13.89
C VAL A 125 2.21 -4.36 14.64
N TYR A 126 3.01 -5.19 13.96
CA TYR A 126 4.07 -5.96 14.62
C TYR A 126 5.20 -5.08 15.14
N GLU A 127 5.56 -4.02 14.42
CA GLU A 127 6.55 -3.04 14.89
C GLU A 127 6.07 -2.29 16.15
N LEU A 128 4.77 -1.95 16.23
CA LEU A 128 4.22 -1.23 17.39
C LEU A 128 3.92 -2.13 18.60
N PHE A 129 3.58 -3.40 18.35
CA PHE A 129 3.03 -4.34 19.34
C PHE A 129 3.85 -5.63 19.42
N GLU A 130 5.16 -5.50 19.61
CA GLU A 130 6.13 -6.61 19.64
C GLU A 130 5.75 -7.71 20.65
N ASP A 131 5.27 -7.32 21.84
CA ASP A 131 4.87 -8.23 22.94
C ASP A 131 3.71 -9.19 22.58
N ILE A 132 2.91 -8.87 21.56
CA ILE A 132 1.71 -9.66 21.19
C ILE A 132 2.00 -10.62 20.03
N MET A 133 2.82 -10.22 19.06
CA MET A 133 2.83 -10.85 17.73
C MET A 133 4.15 -11.54 17.34
N SER A 134 5.02 -11.80 18.31
CA SER A 134 6.40 -12.27 18.12
C SER A 134 6.55 -13.61 17.38
N ASN A 135 6.63 -13.55 16.06
CA ASN A 135 7.21 -14.58 15.20
C ASN A 135 8.33 -13.91 14.40
N LEU A 136 9.54 -13.89 14.96
CA LEU A 136 10.68 -13.24 14.33
C LEU A 136 11.31 -14.14 13.27
N ASN A 137 11.71 -13.54 12.16
CA ASN A 137 12.54 -14.18 11.16
C ASN A 137 14.01 -14.09 11.57
N LEU A 138 14.56 -15.17 12.12
CA LEU A 138 15.94 -15.23 12.58
C LEU A 138 16.99 -15.11 11.45
N GLN A 139 16.57 -15.22 10.19
CA GLN A 139 17.43 -15.04 9.01
C GLN A 139 17.35 -13.62 8.43
N TYR A 140 16.58 -12.74 9.06
CA TYR A 140 16.42 -11.35 8.62
C TYR A 140 17.74 -10.58 8.64
N SER A 141 17.97 -9.80 7.60
CA SER A 141 19.03 -8.80 7.51
C SER A 141 18.41 -7.41 7.36
N GLU A 142 18.99 -6.39 8.00
CA GLU A 142 18.55 -4.98 7.89
C GLU A 142 18.66 -4.42 6.44
N SER A 143 19.36 -5.14 5.55
CA SER A 143 19.33 -4.85 4.11
C SER A 143 18.01 -5.22 3.42
N GLN A 144 17.15 -6.02 4.05
CA GLN A 144 15.86 -6.47 3.51
C GLN A 144 14.71 -5.59 4.03
N PRO A 145 13.57 -5.53 3.30
CA PRO A 145 12.37 -4.84 3.76
C PRO A 145 12.00 -5.27 5.17
N ARG A 146 11.69 -4.32 6.05
CA ARG A 146 11.42 -4.61 7.45
C ARG A 146 10.18 -5.50 7.64
N ALA A 147 9.24 -5.53 6.68
CA ALA A 147 8.18 -6.53 6.66
C ALA A 147 8.70 -7.99 6.74
N HIS A 148 9.88 -8.27 6.19
CA HIS A 148 10.52 -9.60 6.20
C HIS A 148 11.08 -10.00 7.58
N HIS A 149 11.17 -9.06 8.51
CA HIS A 149 11.54 -9.32 9.91
C HIS A 149 10.51 -10.20 10.62
N TRP A 150 9.27 -10.22 10.13
CA TRP A 150 8.15 -10.91 10.75
C TRP A 150 7.70 -12.10 9.92
N ILE A 151 7.49 -13.25 10.58
CA ILE A 151 6.92 -14.45 9.97
C ILE A 151 5.42 -14.47 10.27
N PRO A 152 4.53 -14.39 9.26
CA PRO A 152 3.09 -14.49 9.47
C PRO A 152 2.73 -15.78 10.21
N ARG A 153 1.88 -15.68 11.25
CA ARG A 153 1.32 -16.87 11.90
C ARG A 153 0.47 -17.62 10.88
N ARG A 154 0.76 -18.91 10.69
CA ARG A 154 -0.14 -19.83 9.98
C ARG A 154 -1.07 -20.43 11.01
N GLU A 155 -2.37 -20.17 10.91
CA GLU A 155 -3.33 -20.74 11.85
C GLU A 155 -3.36 -22.28 11.74
N SER A 156 -3.26 -22.96 12.88
CA SER A 156 -3.46 -24.40 13.01
C SER A 156 -4.60 -24.64 14.01
N GLY A 157 -5.70 -25.26 13.58
CA GLY A 157 -6.71 -25.98 14.39
C GLY A 157 -7.47 -25.28 15.54
N GLU A 158 -6.90 -24.28 16.20
CA GLU A 158 -7.34 -23.66 17.46
C GLU A 158 -7.46 -22.14 17.31
N ALA A 159 -8.07 -21.67 16.22
CA ALA A 159 -8.20 -20.25 15.91
C ALA A 159 -8.94 -19.48 17.01
N MET A 160 -9.99 -20.05 17.62
CA MET A 160 -10.84 -19.33 18.57
C MET A 160 -10.16 -19.05 19.92
N SER A 161 -9.47 -20.03 20.51
CA SER A 161 -8.73 -19.84 21.76
C SER A 161 -7.56 -18.87 21.57
N THR A 162 -6.89 -18.96 20.42
CA THR A 162 -5.82 -18.03 20.03
C THR A 162 -6.34 -16.60 19.91
N LEU A 163 -7.48 -16.40 19.24
CA LEU A 163 -8.12 -15.08 19.11
C LEU A 163 -8.54 -14.52 20.47
N GLN A 164 -9.09 -15.35 21.35
CA GLN A 164 -9.44 -14.92 22.70
C GLN A 164 -8.20 -14.47 23.49
N ALA A 165 -7.12 -15.25 23.48
CA ALA A 165 -5.87 -14.89 24.16
C ALA A 165 -5.26 -13.59 23.60
N LEU A 166 -5.32 -13.38 22.28
CA LEU A 166 -4.87 -12.12 21.66
C LEU A 166 -5.72 -10.93 22.13
N ARG A 167 -7.05 -11.08 22.19
CA ARG A 167 -7.95 -10.04 22.67
C ARG A 167 -7.67 -9.67 24.12
N GLU A 168 -7.52 -10.66 25.00
CA GLU A 168 -7.18 -10.43 26.41
C GLU A 168 -5.83 -9.69 26.56
N LYS A 169 -4.82 -10.05 25.75
CA LYS A 169 -3.54 -9.32 25.73
C LYS A 169 -3.69 -7.86 25.30
N ILE A 170 -4.50 -7.60 24.27
CA ILE A 170 -4.77 -6.24 23.80
C ILE A 170 -5.52 -5.45 24.88
N ASP A 171 -6.54 -6.04 25.50
CA ASP A 171 -7.36 -5.40 26.55
C ASP A 171 -6.52 -5.05 27.79
N MET A 172 -5.50 -5.86 28.11
CA MET A 172 -4.55 -5.60 29.20
C MET A 172 -3.41 -4.63 28.82
N MET A 173 -3.32 -4.19 27.56
CA MET A 173 -2.19 -3.42 27.08
C MET A 173 -2.24 -1.96 27.57
N GLY A 174 -1.25 -1.58 28.37
CA GLY A 174 -1.00 -0.18 28.73
C GLY A 174 -0.21 0.58 27.67
N THR A 175 -0.26 1.91 27.71
CA THR A 175 0.48 2.79 26.77
C THR A 175 2.00 2.63 26.82
N ASN A 176 2.52 2.07 27.92
CA ASN A 176 3.93 1.75 28.14
C ASN A 176 4.40 0.47 27.41
N ARG A 177 3.46 -0.34 26.93
CA ARG A 177 3.73 -1.57 26.15
C ARG A 177 3.78 -1.31 24.65
N ILE A 178 3.40 -0.11 24.22
CA ILE A 178 3.43 0.29 22.80
C ILE A 178 4.82 0.86 22.50
N THR A 179 5.47 0.30 21.49
CA THR A 179 6.72 0.84 20.96
C THR A 179 6.37 1.99 20.03
N TRP A 180 6.42 3.23 20.53
CA TRP A 180 6.01 4.40 19.74
C TRP A 180 6.97 4.69 18.59
N ASP A 181 8.29 4.66 18.80
CA ASP A 181 9.30 4.85 17.73
C ASP A 181 10.08 3.54 17.50
N PRO A 182 9.50 2.57 16.75
CA PRO A 182 10.09 1.25 16.58
C PRO A 182 11.43 1.27 15.85
N TYR A 183 11.65 2.29 15.03
CA TYR A 183 12.81 2.35 14.15
C TYR A 183 14.00 3.10 14.74
N ASN A 184 13.86 3.73 15.92
CA ASN A 184 14.92 4.50 16.56
C ASN A 184 16.27 3.74 16.62
N ARG A 185 16.20 2.45 16.97
CA ARG A 185 17.39 1.60 17.12
C ARG A 185 18.06 1.25 15.80
N ILE A 186 17.33 1.29 14.69
CA ILE A 186 17.79 0.88 13.35
C ILE A 186 17.97 2.06 12.38
N ARG A 187 17.89 3.31 12.87
CA ARG A 187 18.04 4.52 12.02
C ARG A 187 19.37 4.63 11.27
N HIS A 188 20.39 3.89 11.71
CA HIS A 188 21.68 3.79 11.02
C HIS A 188 21.61 2.94 9.74
N HIS A 189 20.67 1.99 9.66
CA HIS A 189 20.37 1.22 8.45
C HIS A 189 19.23 1.86 7.64
N HIS A 190 18.19 2.34 8.33
CA HIS A 190 17.03 2.98 7.72
C HIS A 190 16.98 4.45 8.08
N ARG A 191 17.63 5.28 7.25
CA ARG A 191 17.71 6.73 7.48
C ARG A 191 16.32 7.34 7.51
N PHE A 192 16.03 8.07 8.57
CA PHE A 192 14.84 8.91 8.65
C PHE A 192 14.92 10.08 7.66
N HIS A 193 13.85 10.30 6.89
CA HIS A 193 13.75 11.41 5.95
C HIS A 193 12.77 12.46 6.47
N GLU A 194 13.19 13.73 6.51
CA GLU A 194 12.37 14.85 7.02
C GLU A 194 11.05 15.04 6.25
N VAL A 195 10.98 14.57 4.99
CA VAL A 195 9.74 14.56 4.20
C VAL A 195 8.61 13.78 4.89
N ALA A 196 8.93 12.84 5.79
CA ALA A 196 7.93 12.15 6.59
C ALA A 196 7.15 13.08 7.55
N PHE A 197 7.63 14.30 7.78
CA PHE A 197 6.89 15.35 8.50
C PHE A 197 5.98 16.20 7.61
N TYR A 198 5.95 15.98 6.30
CA TYR A 198 5.05 16.69 5.40
C TYR A 198 3.60 16.57 5.89
N SER A 199 2.91 17.69 6.10
CA SER A 199 1.48 17.71 6.44
C SER A 199 0.74 18.41 5.30
N GLY A 200 -0.19 17.72 4.67
CA GLY A 200 -0.76 18.16 3.39
C GLY A 200 -1.47 17.02 2.67
N TYR A 201 -1.56 17.12 1.34
CA TYR A 201 -2.20 16.09 0.52
C TYR A 201 -1.14 15.26 -0.20
N ILE A 202 -1.29 13.94 -0.17
CA ILE A 202 -0.50 13.03 -0.99
C ILE A 202 -1.36 12.63 -2.19
N LYS A 203 -0.82 12.80 -3.39
CA LYS A 203 -1.45 12.43 -4.67
C LYS A 203 -0.79 11.17 -5.22
N CYS A 204 -1.59 10.16 -5.50
CA CYS A 204 -1.20 8.96 -6.23
C CYS A 204 -2.19 8.74 -7.37
N MET A 205 -1.79 9.15 -8.56
CA MET A 205 -2.63 9.20 -9.76
C MET A 205 -3.90 10.07 -9.55
N ASP A 206 -5.07 9.44 -9.58
CA ASP A 206 -6.41 10.00 -9.37
C ASP A 206 -6.81 10.08 -7.89
N VAL A 207 -6.01 9.47 -7.00
CA VAL A 207 -6.28 9.44 -5.56
C VAL A 207 -5.52 10.55 -4.87
N VAL A 208 -6.24 11.34 -4.07
CA VAL A 208 -5.71 12.39 -3.21
C VAL A 208 -6.16 12.08 -1.79
N GLU A 209 -5.20 11.93 -0.86
CA GLU A 209 -5.49 11.63 0.54
C GLU A 209 -4.76 12.63 1.46
N PRO A 210 -5.43 13.12 2.52
CA PRO A 210 -4.78 13.98 3.51
C PRO A 210 -3.81 13.18 4.36
N TYR A 211 -2.61 13.73 4.55
CA TYR A 211 -1.54 13.18 5.37
C TYR A 211 -1.23 14.12 6.53
N HIS A 212 -1.35 13.59 7.75
CA HIS A 212 -1.28 14.35 9.00
C HIS A 212 -0.31 13.71 10.02
N PRO A 213 1.01 13.72 9.75
CA PRO A 213 2.00 13.16 10.69
C PRO A 213 2.04 13.93 12.02
N ASP A 214 1.60 15.19 12.03
CA ASP A 214 1.47 16.05 13.21
C ASP A 214 0.51 15.51 14.27
N ARG A 215 -0.40 14.59 13.90
CA ARG A 215 -1.31 13.91 14.83
C ARG A 215 -0.69 12.69 15.51
N VAL A 216 0.50 12.30 15.09
CA VAL A 216 1.17 11.08 15.54
C VAL A 216 2.66 11.30 15.82
N PHE A 217 3.03 12.46 16.37
CA PHE A 217 4.42 12.79 16.68
C PHE A 217 5.11 11.83 17.63
N ARG A 218 4.36 11.14 18.50
CA ARG A 218 4.91 10.04 19.32
C ARG A 218 5.52 8.94 18.48
N GLN A 219 4.99 8.68 17.27
CA GLN A 219 5.51 7.66 16.36
C GLN A 219 6.93 7.97 15.85
N PHE A 220 7.35 9.23 15.97
CA PHE A 220 8.68 9.72 15.60
C PHE A 220 9.56 10.02 16.82
N GLY A 221 9.20 9.50 18.00
CA GLY A 221 9.90 9.77 19.26
C GLY A 221 9.75 11.22 19.75
N ARG A 222 8.75 11.96 19.24
CA ARG A 222 8.51 13.37 19.58
C ARG A 222 7.32 13.55 20.52
N ILE A 223 7.27 14.72 21.15
CA ILE A 223 6.14 15.13 21.98
C ILE A 223 4.94 15.45 21.09
N GLN A 224 3.78 14.89 21.43
CA GLN A 224 2.52 15.18 20.77
C GLN A 224 1.90 16.45 21.35
N SER A 225 1.88 17.53 20.56
CA SER A 225 1.09 18.73 20.84
C SER A 225 -0.35 18.56 20.34
N ILE A 226 -1.22 19.54 20.63
CA ILE A 226 -2.57 19.58 20.04
C ILE A 226 -2.42 19.88 18.54
N PRO A 227 -2.84 18.97 17.65
CA PRO A 227 -2.70 19.19 16.22
C PRO A 227 -3.71 20.24 15.71
N PRO A 228 -3.43 20.93 14.58
CA PRO A 228 -4.40 21.77 13.87
C PRO A 228 -5.66 21.01 13.47
N ALA A 229 -6.67 21.69 12.92
CA ALA A 229 -7.87 21.04 12.37
C ALA A 229 -7.50 20.14 11.17
N PRO A 230 -8.19 18.99 10.97
CA PRO A 230 -7.95 18.14 9.81
C PRO A 230 -8.26 18.86 8.50
N LEU A 231 -7.55 18.49 7.43
CA LEU A 231 -7.86 18.96 6.09
C LEU A 231 -9.27 18.48 5.69
N ALA A 232 -10.15 19.45 5.42
CA ALA A 232 -11.53 19.17 5.04
C ALA A 232 -11.66 18.93 3.54
N PRO A 233 -12.47 17.95 3.11
CA PRO A 233 -12.77 17.77 1.69
C PRO A 233 -13.58 18.94 1.15
N ILE A 234 -13.34 19.29 -0.12
CA ILE A 234 -14.09 20.36 -0.81
C ILE A 234 -15.46 19.84 -1.28
N ARG A 235 -15.54 18.59 -1.71
CA ARG A 235 -16.79 17.99 -2.18
C ARG A 235 -16.90 16.56 -1.69
N VAL A 236 -18.05 16.23 -1.11
CA VAL A 236 -18.41 14.85 -0.78
C VAL A 236 -19.65 14.53 -1.59
N THR A 237 -19.56 13.56 -2.50
CA THR A 237 -20.72 13.05 -3.23
C THR A 237 -21.02 11.65 -2.77
N GLN A 238 -22.24 11.45 -2.28
CA GLN A 238 -22.76 10.14 -1.94
C GLN A 238 -23.15 9.42 -3.23
N GLY A 239 -22.62 8.21 -3.42
CA GLY A 239 -23.00 7.30 -4.49
C GLY A 239 -24.37 6.67 -4.25
N PRO A 240 -24.86 5.84 -5.18
CA PRO A 240 -26.20 5.24 -5.13
C PRO A 240 -26.41 4.28 -3.94
N THR A 241 -25.33 3.86 -3.28
CA THR A 241 -25.39 3.04 -2.06
C THR A 241 -24.77 3.78 -0.88
N ALA A 242 -25.29 3.54 0.33
CA ALA A 242 -24.85 4.21 1.56
C ALA A 242 -23.36 4.02 1.90
N THR A 243 -22.66 3.13 1.21
CA THR A 243 -21.23 2.81 1.39
C THR A 243 -20.32 3.46 0.36
N GLN A 244 -20.86 4.05 -0.71
CA GLN A 244 -20.08 4.73 -1.74
C GLN A 244 -20.06 6.23 -1.45
N TYR A 245 -18.92 6.77 -1.06
CA TYR A 245 -18.68 8.22 -0.98
C TYR A 245 -17.50 8.53 -1.87
N HIS A 246 -17.67 9.44 -2.82
CA HIS A 246 -16.54 10.07 -3.49
C HIS A 246 -16.20 11.35 -2.74
N ILE A 247 -14.96 11.44 -2.29
CA ILE A 247 -14.44 12.57 -1.54
C ILE A 247 -13.43 13.26 -2.45
N ALA A 248 -13.74 14.49 -2.84
CA ALA A 248 -12.83 15.34 -3.58
C ALA A 248 -12.23 16.36 -2.61
N TYR A 249 -10.91 16.38 -2.53
CA TYR A 249 -10.15 17.39 -1.82
C TYR A 249 -9.79 18.53 -2.77
N GLY A 250 -9.61 19.72 -2.21
CA GLY A 250 -9.10 20.85 -2.96
C GLY A 250 -7.65 20.63 -3.30
N TYR A 251 -7.39 20.34 -4.57
CA TYR A 251 -6.04 20.26 -5.09
C TYR A 251 -5.77 21.52 -5.91
N LEU A 252 -4.71 22.24 -5.52
CA LEU A 252 -4.08 23.22 -6.39
C LEU A 252 -3.04 22.44 -7.19
N ASP A 253 -3.28 22.24 -8.49
CA ASP A 253 -2.17 22.02 -9.43
C ASP A 253 -1.49 23.37 -9.68
#